data_AF-A0A484X2D3-F1
#
_entry.id   AF-A0A484X2D3-F1
#
_cell.length_a   1.000
_cell.length_b   1.000
_cell.length_c   1.000
_cell.angle_alpha   90.00
_cell.angle_beta   90.00
_cell.angle_gamma   90.00
#
_symmetry.space_group_name_H-M   'P 1'
#
loop_
_entity.id
_entity.type
_entity.pdbx_description
1 polymer ?
#
loop_
_entity_poly.entity_id
_entity_poly.type
_entity_poly.pdbx_seq_one_letter_code
_entity_poly.pdbx_strand_id
1 'polypeptide(L)' 'MSKFPVSELAEDQLNDESRELGFYLQKGLFEEYAWFGRGHGHDLAPFDDYHKARGLRWPVVNGKETQWRYSEG' A
#
# COMPACT_ATOMS: atom_id res chain seq x y z
N MET A 1 2.07 -3.11 -21.18
CA MET A 1 1.98 -1.98 -20.23
C MET A 1 2.08 -2.55 -18.83
N SER A 2 2.94 -2.02 -17.96
CA SER A 2 2.92 -2.36 -16.53
C SER A 2 1.62 -1.85 -15.91
N LYS A 3 1.08 -2.57 -14.93
CA LYS A 3 -0.13 -2.18 -14.19
C LYS A 3 0.08 -0.89 -13.38
N PHE A 4 1.34 -0.57 -13.05
CA PHE A 4 1.73 0.63 -12.31
C PHE A 4 2.81 1.39 -13.11
N PRO A 5 2.42 2.37 -13.95
CA PRO A 5 3.37 3.13 -14.74
C PRO A 5 4.21 4.07 -13.86
N VAL A 6 5.45 4.34 -14.28
CA VAL A 6 6.36 5.26 -13.57
C VAL A 6 5.81 6.68 -13.47
N SER A 7 4.84 7.07 -14.31
CA SER A 7 4.16 8.37 -14.24
C SER A 7 3.32 8.58 -12.98
N GLU A 8 2.98 7.51 -12.25
CA GLU A 8 2.28 7.61 -10.96
C GLU A 8 3.23 7.90 -9.78
N LEU A 9 4.54 7.75 -9.99
CA LEU A 9 5.55 8.06 -8.99
C LEU A 9 5.64 9.58 -8.81
N ALA A 10 5.48 10.06 -7.59
CA ALA A 10 5.66 11.48 -7.28
C ALA A 10 7.14 11.88 -7.43
N GLU A 11 7.40 13.06 -7.98
CA GLU A 11 8.76 13.50 -8.33
C GLU A 11 9.71 13.58 -7.13
N ASP A 12 9.16 13.84 -5.94
CA ASP A 12 9.86 14.00 -4.67
C ASP A 12 10.15 12.68 -3.94
N GLN A 13 9.69 11.54 -4.47
CA GLN A 13 9.91 10.24 -3.85
C GLN A 13 11.25 9.60 -4.28
N LEU A 14 11.95 9.08 -3.28
CA LEU A 14 13.24 8.39 -3.42
C LEU A 14 13.03 6.95 -3.93
N ASN A 15 12.75 6.81 -5.23
CA ASN A 15 12.53 5.52 -5.90
C ASN A 15 13.34 5.44 -7.21
N ASP A 16 14.66 5.48 -7.10
CA ASP A 16 15.57 5.46 -8.26
C ASP A 16 15.42 4.18 -9.10
N GLU A 17 15.22 3.04 -8.44
CA GLU A 17 14.97 1.74 -9.07
C GLU A 17 13.74 1.77 -9.99
N SER A 18 12.67 2.46 -9.58
CA SER A 18 11.46 2.59 -10.41
C SER A 18 11.69 3.44 -11.65
N ARG A 19 12.56 4.46 -11.54
CA ARG A 19 12.94 5.31 -12.67
C ARG A 19 13.84 4.56 -13.65
N GLU A 20 14.75 3.75 -13.15
CA GLU A 20 15.64 2.90 -13.96
C GLU A 20 14.86 1.79 -14.69
N LEU A 21 13.95 1.11 -13.99
CA LEU A 21 13.17 0.00 -14.53
C LEU A 21 12.00 0.43 -15.41
N GLY A 22 11.59 1.70 -15.36
CA GLY A 22 10.52 2.27 -16.18
C GLY A 22 9.11 1.93 -15.71
N PHE A 23 8.94 1.45 -14.49
CA PHE A 23 7.63 1.19 -13.86
C PHE A 23 7.72 1.35 -12.34
N TYR A 24 6.57 1.54 -11.67
CA TYR A 24 6.54 1.75 -10.23
C TYR A 24 6.71 0.42 -9.47
N LEU A 25 7.96 0.04 -9.26
CA LEU A 25 8.37 -1.22 -8.63
C LEU A 25 7.79 -1.38 -7.22
N GLN A 26 7.98 -0.39 -6.34
CA GLN A 26 7.59 -0.48 -4.94
C GLN A 26 6.06 -0.63 -4.78
N LYS A 27 5.28 0.13 -5.56
CA LYS A 27 3.81 0.02 -5.59
C LYS A 27 3.37 -1.36 -6.08
N GLY A 28 4.02 -1.89 -7.12
CA GLY A 28 3.74 -3.22 -7.64
C GLY A 28 3.97 -4.32 -6.61
N LEU A 29 5.15 -4.32 -5.97
CA LEU A 29 5.51 -5.29 -4.92
C LEU A 29 4.57 -5.22 -3.73
N PHE A 30 4.22 -4.01 -3.28
CA PHE A 30 3.32 -3.83 -2.16
C PHE A 30 1.91 -4.34 -2.46
N GLU A 31 1.35 -4.01 -3.62
CA GLU A 31 0.00 -4.43 -3.97
C GLU A 31 -0.10 -5.95 -4.23
N GLU A 32 0.95 -6.57 -4.76
CA GLU A 32 1.04 -8.03 -4.86
C GLU A 32 1.10 -8.68 -3.47
N TYR A 33 1.92 -8.15 -2.57
CA TYR A 33 2.00 -8.62 -1.19
C TYR A 33 0.69 -8.42 -0.42
N ALA A 34 0.07 -7.25 -0.53
CA ALA A 34 -1.16 -6.90 0.16
C ALA A 34 -2.34 -7.80 -0.23
N TRP A 35 -2.34 -8.32 -1.45
CA TRP A 35 -3.36 -9.25 -1.92
C TRP A 35 -3.46 -10.51 -1.04
N PHE A 36 -2.34 -11.02 -0.51
CA PHE A 36 -2.37 -12.18 0.39
C PHE A 36 -3.10 -11.90 1.71
N GLY A 37 -2.99 -10.68 2.26
CA GLY A 37 -3.57 -10.31 3.55
C GLY A 37 -5.00 -9.77 3.48
N ARG A 38 -5.38 -9.17 2.35
CA ARG A 38 -6.73 -8.60 2.15
C ARG A 38 -7.79 -9.70 2.14
N GLY A 39 -8.86 -9.52 2.91
CA GLY A 39 -9.92 -10.51 3.13
C GLY A 39 -9.59 -11.59 4.17
N HIS A 40 -8.37 -11.57 4.74
CA HIS A 40 -7.89 -12.59 5.69
C HIS A 40 -7.50 -11.99 7.05
N GLY A 41 -8.00 -10.80 7.41
CA GLY A 41 -7.74 -10.15 8.71
C GLY A 41 -6.39 -9.44 8.80
N HIS A 42 -5.62 -9.42 7.71
CA HIS A 42 -4.37 -8.68 7.55
C HIS A 42 -4.49 -7.62 6.46
N ASP A 43 -5.67 -7.00 6.35
CA ASP A 43 -6.00 -6.03 5.31
C ASP A 43 -5.09 -4.80 5.39
N LEU A 44 -4.19 -4.68 4.42
CA LEU A 44 -3.43 -3.45 4.20
C LEU A 44 -4.25 -2.50 3.34
N ALA A 45 -4.25 -1.21 3.70
CA ALA A 45 -4.80 -0.15 2.88
C ALA A 45 -4.15 -0.13 1.47
N PRO A 46 -4.77 0.53 0.48
CA PRO A 46 -4.09 0.86 -0.77
C PRO A 46 -2.74 1.53 -0.52
N PHE A 47 -1.72 1.18 -1.31
CA PHE A 47 -0.38 1.74 -1.19
C PHE A 47 -0.36 3.29 -1.10
N ASP A 48 -1.14 3.95 -1.96
CA ASP A 48 -1.19 5.42 -2.04
C ASP A 48 -1.73 6.08 -0.77
N ASP A 49 -2.52 5.37 0.05
CA ASP A 49 -3.09 5.91 1.28
C ASP A 49 -2.03 6.04 2.38
N TYR A 50 -1.01 5.18 2.38
CA TYR A 50 0.13 5.30 3.30
C TYR A 50 1.04 6.49 2.98
N HIS A 51 1.07 6.96 1.73
CA HIS A 51 1.79 8.18 1.37
C HIS A 51 1.06 9.45 1.82
N LYS A 52 -0.27 9.38 2.02
CA LYS A 52 -1.09 10.51 2.49
C LYS A 52 -1.20 10.52 4.01
N ALA A 53 -1.29 9.35 4.64
CA ALA A 53 -1.43 9.19 6.07
C ALA A 53 -0.07 9.14 6.79
N ARG A 54 -0.05 9.46 8.08
CA ARG A 54 1.11 9.18 8.95
C ARG A 54 1.01 7.78 9.54
N GLY A 55 1.02 6.79 8.66
CA GLY A 55 0.80 5.39 9.01
C GLY A 55 -0.68 5.05 9.25
N LEU A 56 -1.03 3.78 9.05
CA LEU A 56 -2.35 3.21 9.32
C LEU A 56 -2.16 1.84 10.00
N ARG A 57 -3.01 1.54 10.99
CA ARG A 57 -2.98 0.23 11.66
C ARG A 57 -3.88 -0.78 10.96
N TRP A 58 -3.29 -1.91 10.56
CA TRP A 58 -4.03 -3.03 9.99
C TRP A 58 -4.84 -3.81 11.06
N PRO A 59 -5.99 -4.41 10.70
CA PRO A 59 -6.61 -4.42 9.37
C PRO A 59 -7.29 -3.08 9.03
N VAL A 60 -7.09 -2.60 7.80
CA VAL A 60 -7.74 -1.41 7.26
C VAL A 60 -8.89 -1.87 6.36
N VAL A 61 -10.11 -1.77 6.87
CA VAL A 61 -11.33 -2.20 6.17
C VAL A 61 -12.15 -0.96 5.80
N ASN A 62 -12.58 -0.85 4.54
CA ASN A 62 -13.31 0.32 4.03
C ASN A 62 -12.60 1.66 4.30
N GLY A 63 -11.26 1.68 4.21
CA GLY A 63 -10.45 2.89 4.46
C GLY A 63 -10.36 3.32 5.93
N LYS A 64 -10.87 2.52 6.88
CA LYS A 64 -10.80 2.80 8.32
C LYS A 64 -9.82 1.85 8.99
N GLU A 65 -8.82 2.39 9.68
CA GLU A 65 -7.90 1.60 10.49
C GLU A 65 -8.61 0.98 11.70
N THR A 66 -8.17 -0.22 12.10
CA THR A 66 -8.69 -0.90 13.28
C THR A 66 -7.83 -0.53 14.51
N GLN A 67 -8.40 0.22 15.46
CA GLN A 67 -7.67 0.69 16.64
C GLN A 67 -7.58 -0.36 17.76
N TRP A 68 -8.57 -1.25 17.86
CA TRP A 68 -8.64 -2.33 18.85
C TRP A 68 -8.81 -3.66 18.13
N ARG A 69 -7.87 -4.59 18.33
CA ARG A 69 -7.90 -5.92 17.69
C ARG A 69 -8.80 -6.93 18.41
N TYR A 70 -9.09 -6.70 19.70
CA TYR A 70 -10.00 -7.52 20.51
C TYR A 70 -10.73 -6.61 21.52
N SER A 71 -12.05 -6.56 21.46
CA SER A 71 -12.91 -6.21 22.61
C SER A 71 -13.76 -7.42 22.93
N GLU A 72 -13.14 -8.49 23.45
CA GLU A 72 -13.91 -9.51 24.16
C GLU A 72 -14.17 -8.97 25.57
N GLY A 73 -15.45 -8.76 25.85
CA GLY A 73 -15.98 -8.96 27.20
C GLY A 73 -16.41 -10.41 27.35
#